data_AF-A0A7C2YE15-F1
#
_entry.id   AF-A0A7C2YE15-F1
#
_cell.length_a   1.000
_cell.length_b   1.000
_cell.length_c   1.000
_cell.angle_alpha   90.00
_cell.angle_beta   90.00
_cell.angle_gamma   90.00
#
_symmetry.space_group_name_H-M   'P 1'
#
loop_
_entity.id
_entity.type
_entity.pdbx_description
1 polymer ?
#
loop_
_entity_poly.entity_id
_entity_poly.type
_entity_poly.pdbx_seq_one_letter_code
_entity_poly.pdbx_strand_id
1 'polypeptide(L)'
;MVLGFAHSADEAYWLGLGWGLAEVPYHVLESAVLWRLQQGAPAQGQASLVDAAVAELAASPWSWWRSLERYSATALHVGFTLAMELSAWAALVLVPAHSLLNQAFLWGAGRSVAAAEWTALAVGLAALAAGLALAL
;
A
#
# COMPACT_ATOMS: atom_id res chain seq x y z
N MET A 1 -13.51 -3.96 7.86
CA MET A 1 -13.02 -3.87 9.26
C MET A 1 -13.47 -2.59 9.94
N VAL A 2 -13.49 -1.43 9.27
CA VAL A 2 -14.08 -0.19 9.84
C VAL A 2 -15.59 -0.33 10.08
N LEU A 3 -16.29 -0.90 9.09
CA LEU A 3 -17.73 -1.15 9.16
C LEU A 3 -18.06 -2.08 10.34
N GLY A 4 -18.62 -1.50 11.41
CA GLY A 4 -19.05 -2.21 12.61
C GLY A 4 -18.06 -2.21 13.78
N PHE A 5 -16.89 -1.58 13.67
CA PHE A 5 -15.90 -1.50 14.75
C PHE A 5 -15.47 -0.07 15.10
N ALA A 6 -15.50 0.86 14.14
CA ALA A 6 -15.33 2.29 14.43
C ALA A 6 -16.68 2.93 14.73
N HIS A 7 -16.73 3.69 15.82
CA HIS A 7 -17.86 4.52 16.24
C HIS A 7 -17.45 6.00 16.37
N SER A 8 -16.20 6.34 16.02
CA SER A 8 -15.67 7.69 16.02
C SER A 8 -14.52 7.84 15.03
N ALA A 9 -14.21 9.09 14.66
CA ALA A 9 -13.06 9.44 13.83
C ALA A 9 -11.71 9.00 14.43
N ASP A 10 -11.54 9.06 15.76
CA ASP A 10 -10.31 8.61 16.43
C ASP A 10 -10.12 7.09 16.27
N GLU A 11 -11.18 6.30 16.50
CA GLU A 11 -11.14 4.85 16.28
C GLU A 11 -10.89 4.51 14.81
N ALA A 12 -11.52 5.23 13.87
CA ALA A 12 -11.30 5.05 12.44
C ALA A 12 -9.86 5.37 12.03
N TYR A 13 -9.26 6.42 12.60
CA TYR A 13 -7.85 6.76 12.42
C TYR A 13 -6.94 5.63 12.90
N TRP A 14 -7.14 5.16 14.14
CA TRP A 14 -6.33 4.08 14.73
C TRP A 14 -6.48 2.76 13.98
N LEU A 15 -7.66 2.44 13.47
CA LEU A 15 -7.86 1.26 12.63
C LEU A 15 -7.10 1.37 11.29
N GLY A 16 -7.13 2.53 10.65
CA GLY A 16 -6.38 2.77 9.41
C GLY A 16 -4.88 2.69 9.61
N LEU A 17 -4.37 3.33 10.68
CA LEU A 17 -2.97 3.28 11.05
C LEU A 17 -2.54 1.85 11.43
N GLY A 18 -3.34 1.18 12.24
CA GLY A 18 -3.10 -0.20 12.67
C GLY A 18 -3.03 -1.16 11.48
N TRP A 19 -3.88 -0.98 10.48
CA TRP A 19 -3.81 -1.75 9.24
C TRP A 19 -2.51 -1.49 8.46
N GLY A 20 -2.16 -0.22 8.22
CA GLY A 20 -0.91 0.14 7.54
C GLY A 20 0.34 -0.40 8.24
N LEU A 21 0.35 -0.39 9.57
CA LEU A 21 1.41 -0.98 10.39
C LEU A 21 1.41 -2.51 10.34
N ALA A 22 0.24 -3.16 10.32
CA ALA A 22 0.13 -4.61 10.23
C ALA A 22 0.69 -5.16 8.92
N GLU A 23 0.67 -4.39 7.84
CA GLU A 23 1.26 -4.77 6.54
C GLU A 23 2.80 -4.76 6.54
N VAL A 24 3.43 -3.97 7.41
CA VAL A 24 4.90 -3.87 7.50
C VAL A 24 5.57 -5.24 7.71
N PRO A 25 5.20 -6.07 8.72
CA PRO A 25 5.81 -7.38 8.90
C PRO A 25 5.55 -8.34 7.72
N TYR A 26 4.38 -8.27 7.07
CA TYR A 26 4.11 -9.06 5.88
C TYR A 26 5.06 -8.69 4.75
N HIS A 27 5.28 -7.41 4.51
CA HIS A 27 6.22 -6.96 3.49
C HIS A 27 7.66 -7.29 3.80
N VAL A 28 8.10 -7.21 5.07
CA VAL A 28 9.44 -7.63 5.47
C VAL A 28 9.65 -9.11 5.15
N LEU A 29 8.70 -9.96 5.57
CA LEU A 29 8.74 -11.40 5.30
C LEU A 29 8.74 -11.71 3.81
N GLU A 30 7.85 -11.07 3.05
CA GLU A 30 7.75 -11.21 1.59
C GLU A 30 9.08 -10.88 0.91
N SER A 31 9.71 -9.74 1.26
CA SER A 31 11.04 -9.43 0.71
C SER A 31 12.10 -10.45 1.09
N ALA A 32 12.11 -10.91 2.35
CA ALA A 32 13.11 -11.87 2.79
C ALA A 32 12.99 -13.19 2.00
N VAL A 33 11.75 -13.64 1.77
CA VAL A 33 11.45 -14.82 0.95
C VAL A 33 11.88 -14.59 -0.51
N LEU A 34 11.51 -13.47 -1.12
CA LEU A 34 11.83 -13.17 -2.51
C LEU A 34 13.33 -12.98 -2.73
N TRP A 35 14.02 -12.28 -1.83
CA TRP A 35 15.49 -12.17 -1.83
C TRP A 35 16.17 -13.54 -1.70
N ARG A 36 15.64 -14.42 -0.85
CA ARG A 36 16.17 -15.78 -0.69
C ARG A 36 15.95 -16.63 -1.94
N LEU A 37 14.79 -16.52 -2.57
CA LEU A 37 14.46 -17.23 -3.82
C LEU A 37 15.35 -16.76 -4.97
N GLN A 38 15.62 -15.46 -5.07
CA GLN A 38 16.50 -14.90 -6.11
C GLN A 38 17.93 -15.43 -6.02
N GLN A 39 18.50 -15.52 -4.82
CA GLN A 39 19.87 -16.05 -4.64
C GLN A 39 20.04 -17.51 -5.09
N GLY A 40 18.96 -18.31 -5.06
CA GLY A 40 18.97 -19.72 -5.45
C GLY A 40 18.45 -19.99 -6.87
N ALA A 41 17.92 -18.98 -7.57
CA ALA A 41 17.25 -19.18 -8.85
C ALA A 41 18.23 -19.23 -10.04
N PRO A 42 18.03 -20.14 -11.02
CA PRO A 42 18.71 -20.07 -12.32
C PRO A 42 18.41 -18.74 -13.03
N ALA A 43 19.26 -18.31 -13.97
CA ALA A 43 19.13 -17.01 -14.65
C ALA A 43 17.74 -16.76 -15.27
N GLN A 44 17.09 -17.80 -15.83
CA GLN A 44 15.71 -17.70 -16.34
C GLN A 44 14.66 -17.49 -15.24
N GLY A 45 14.84 -18.10 -14.07
CA GLY A 45 13.98 -17.90 -12.90
C GLY A 45 14.17 -16.53 -12.24
N GLN A 46 15.37 -15.95 -12.33
CA GLN A 46 15.62 -14.57 -11.91
C GLN A 46 14.89 -13.57 -12.81
N ALA A 47 14.93 -13.76 -14.14
CA ALA A 47 14.23 -12.91 -15.10
C ALA A 47 12.71 -12.94 -14.91
N SER A 48 12.12 -14.13 -14.71
CA SER A 48 10.67 -14.26 -14.48
C SER A 48 10.20 -13.63 -13.17
N LEU A 49 11.07 -13.57 -12.16
CA LEU A 49 10.75 -12.85 -10.93
C LEU A 49 10.75 -11.34 -11.20
N VAL A 50 11.79 -10.82 -11.86
CA VAL A 50 11.94 -9.38 -12.22
C VAL A 50 10.79 -8.87 -13.09
N ASP A 51 10.35 -9.65 -14.08
CA ASP A 51 9.26 -9.27 -15.01
C ASP A 51 7.89 -9.10 -14.32
N ALA A 52 7.71 -9.64 -13.10
CA ALA A 52 6.46 -9.48 -12.36
C ALA A 52 6.30 -8.09 -11.70
N ALA A 53 7.26 -7.17 -11.84
CA ALA A 53 7.39 -5.87 -11.12
C ALA A 53 7.51 -6.00 -9.59
N VAL A 54 6.92 -7.02 -8.98
CA VAL A 54 7.08 -7.46 -7.59
C VAL A 54 8.55 -7.68 -7.25
N ALA A 55 9.36 -8.16 -8.18
CA ALA A 55 10.74 -8.49 -7.84
C ALA A 55 11.75 -7.35 -8.00
N GLU A 56 11.43 -6.18 -8.57
CA GLU A 56 12.36 -5.04 -8.48
C GLU A 56 12.31 -4.43 -7.07
N LEU A 57 11.10 -4.25 -6.53
CA LEU A 57 10.88 -3.87 -5.12
C LEU A 57 11.26 -4.98 -4.13
N ALA A 58 11.13 -6.25 -4.50
CA ALA A 58 11.56 -7.36 -3.64
C ALA A 58 13.04 -7.75 -3.79
N ALA A 59 13.70 -7.43 -4.91
CA ALA A 59 15.16 -7.55 -5.06
C ALA A 59 15.92 -6.49 -4.26
N SER A 60 15.27 -5.36 -3.98
CA SER A 60 15.84 -4.25 -3.22
C SER A 60 15.10 -4.07 -1.88
N PRO A 61 15.11 -5.08 -1.00
CA PRO A 61 14.31 -5.08 0.23
C PRO A 61 14.71 -3.97 1.22
N TRP A 62 15.91 -3.43 1.06
CA TRP A 62 16.49 -2.35 1.85
C TRP A 62 16.42 -0.99 1.14
N SER A 63 15.70 -0.91 0.02
CA SER A 63 15.52 0.36 -0.70
C SER A 63 14.63 1.31 0.09
N TRP A 64 14.96 2.59 0.06
CA TRP A 64 14.13 3.64 0.64
C TRP A 64 12.75 3.74 -0.02
N TRP A 65 12.61 3.25 -1.27
CA TRP A 65 11.34 3.16 -1.99
C TRP A 65 10.30 2.36 -1.19
N ARG A 66 10.71 1.26 -0.54
CA ARG A 66 9.80 0.47 0.31
C ARG A 66 9.27 1.26 1.49
N SER A 67 10.11 2.07 2.13
CA SER A 67 9.64 2.94 3.21
C SER A 67 8.60 3.93 2.70
N LEU A 68 8.84 4.51 1.52
CA LEU A 68 7.91 5.44 0.90
C LEU A 68 6.57 4.77 0.55
N GLU A 69 6.62 3.57 -0.02
CA GLU A 69 5.44 2.76 -0.31
C GLU A 69 4.60 2.53 0.95
N ARG A 70 5.25 2.16 2.07
CA ARG A 70 4.56 1.89 3.34
C ARG A 70 3.92 3.14 3.93
N TYR A 71 4.60 4.29 3.89
CA TYR A 71 3.99 5.55 4.32
C TYR A 71 2.82 5.95 3.43
N SER A 72 2.95 5.76 2.12
CA SER A 72 1.90 6.07 1.14
C SER A 72 0.66 5.20 1.34
N ALA A 73 0.85 3.89 1.49
CA ALA A 73 -0.21 2.93 1.77
C ALA A 73 -0.87 3.22 3.12
N THR A 74 -0.08 3.51 4.17
CA THR A 74 -0.62 3.88 5.49
C THR A 74 -1.48 5.14 5.42
N ALA A 75 -1.02 6.17 4.70
CA ALA A 75 -1.80 7.40 4.49
C ALA A 75 -3.11 7.11 3.74
N LEU A 76 -3.07 6.27 2.71
CA LEU A 76 -4.25 5.82 1.97
C LEU A 76 -5.24 5.09 2.89
N HIS A 77 -4.76 4.14 3.71
CA HIS A 77 -5.60 3.39 4.63
C HIS A 77 -6.27 4.30 5.65
N VAL A 78 -5.52 5.19 6.30
CA VAL A 78 -6.07 6.16 7.25
C VAL A 78 -7.12 7.05 6.57
N GLY A 79 -6.83 7.58 5.38
CA GLY A 79 -7.79 8.39 4.62
C GLY A 79 -9.07 7.63 4.30
N PHE A 80 -8.96 6.38 3.87
CA PHE A 80 -10.10 5.54 3.52
C PHE A 80 -10.89 5.11 4.75
N THR A 81 -10.24 4.79 5.87
CA THR A 81 -10.95 4.42 7.10
C THR A 81 -11.74 5.60 7.67
N LEU A 82 -11.17 6.80 7.65
CA LEU A 82 -11.88 8.03 8.01
C LEU A 82 -13.08 8.28 7.09
N ALA A 83 -12.92 8.14 5.77
CA ALA A 83 -14.03 8.31 4.83
C ALA A 83 -15.15 7.26 5.00
N MET A 84 -14.81 6.02 5.38
CA MET A 84 -15.79 4.96 5.65
C MET A 84 -16.55 5.14 6.97
N GLU A 85 -16.02 5.93 7.91
CA GLU A 85 -16.72 6.26 9.15
C GLU A 85 -17.97 7.12 8.87
N LEU A 86 -17.87 8.08 7.94
CA LEU A 86 -19.00 8.91 7.53
C LEU A 86 -20.11 8.16 6.81
N SER A 87 -19.74 7.10 6.07
CA SER A 87 -20.72 6.31 5.33
C SER A 87 -20.18 4.92 5.05
N ALA A 88 -20.89 3.91 5.55
CA ALA A 88 -20.59 2.52 5.27
C ALA A 88 -20.61 2.20 3.77
N TRP A 89 -21.39 2.95 2.99
CA TRP A 89 -21.49 2.79 1.54
C TRP A 89 -20.24 3.26 0.80
N ALA A 90 -19.39 4.10 1.42
CA ALA A 90 -18.11 4.50 0.83
C ALA A 90 -17.23 3.28 0.52
N ALA A 91 -17.37 2.19 1.28
CA ALA A 91 -16.66 0.94 1.02
C ALA A 91 -16.91 0.38 -0.39
N LEU A 92 -18.10 0.60 -0.98
CA LEU A 92 -18.40 0.15 -2.35
C LEU A 92 -17.53 0.83 -3.40
N VAL A 93 -16.99 2.01 -3.11
CA VAL A 93 -16.11 2.77 -4.00
C VAL A 93 -14.66 2.58 -3.60
N LEU A 94 -14.36 2.71 -2.31
CA LEU A 94 -13.00 2.74 -1.80
C LEU A 94 -12.31 1.38 -1.86
N VAL A 95 -13.05 0.27 -1.69
CA VAL A 95 -12.46 -1.08 -1.82
C VAL A 95 -12.03 -1.36 -3.27
N PRO A 96 -12.88 -1.17 -4.30
CA PRO A 96 -12.43 -1.26 -5.69
C PRO A 96 -11.32 -0.27 -6.03
N ALA A 97 -11.42 0.98 -5.55
CA ALA A 97 -10.40 1.99 -5.79
C ALA A 97 -9.03 1.57 -5.23
N HIS A 98 -8.99 0.98 -4.03
CA HIS A 98 -7.78 0.43 -3.44
C HIS A 98 -7.13 -0.63 -4.34
N SER A 99 -7.92 -1.61 -4.82
CA SER A 99 -7.42 -2.65 -5.73
C SER A 99 -6.90 -2.07 -7.04
N LEU A 100 -7.59 -1.08 -7.61
CA LEU A 100 -7.15 -0.40 -8.83
C LEU A 100 -5.86 0.39 -8.62
N LEU A 101 -5.71 1.07 -7.47
CA LEU A 101 -4.48 1.78 -7.12
C LEU A 101 -3.29 0.83 -6.99
N ASN A 102 -3.47 -0.34 -6.36
CA ASN A 102 -2.43 -1.36 -6.30
C ASN A 102 -2.05 -1.87 -7.70
N GLN A 103 -3.04 -2.13 -8.56
CA GLN A 103 -2.77 -2.57 -9.91
C GLN A 103 -2.05 -1.49 -10.75
N ALA A 104 -2.47 -0.23 -10.61
CA ALA A 104 -1.85 0.91 -11.27
C ALA A 104 -0.42 1.13 -10.77
N PHE A 105 -0.17 0.96 -9.47
CA PHE A 105 1.18 1.00 -8.90
C PHE A 105 2.08 -0.06 -9.53
N LEU A 106 1.64 -1.32 -9.61
CA LEU A 106 2.42 -2.39 -10.25
C LEU A 106 2.71 -2.12 -11.73
N TRP A 107 1.74 -1.62 -12.48
CA TRP A 107 1.94 -1.23 -13.89
C TRP A 107 2.88 -0.03 -14.05
N GLY A 108 2.84 0.92 -13.12
CA GLY A 108 3.74 2.06 -13.08
C GLY A 108 5.16 1.65 -12.71
N ALA A 109 5.30 0.81 -11.68
CA ALA A 109 6.57 0.33 -11.17
C ALA A 109 7.35 -0.45 -12.22
N GLY A 110 6.66 -1.28 -13.04
CA GLY A 110 7.27 -1.96 -14.18
C GLY A 110 7.82 -1.02 -15.28
N ARG A 111 7.54 0.28 -15.23
CA ARG A 111 8.15 1.31 -16.10
C ARG A 111 9.17 2.16 -15.34
N SER A 112 8.83 2.58 -14.13
CA SER A 112 9.68 3.36 -13.24
C SER A 112 9.18 3.25 -11.80
N VAL A 113 9.94 2.56 -10.95
CA VAL A 113 9.69 2.49 -9.50
C VAL A 113 9.57 3.90 -8.91
N ALA A 114 10.52 4.79 -9.23
CA ALA A 114 10.51 6.16 -8.70
C ALA A 114 9.22 6.91 -9.01
N ALA A 115 8.75 6.88 -10.26
CA ALA A 115 7.52 7.56 -10.65
C ALA A 115 6.28 6.96 -9.99
N ALA A 116 6.23 5.62 -9.88
CA ALA A 116 5.13 4.93 -9.21
C ALA A 116 5.05 5.28 -7.73
N GLU A 117 6.19 5.33 -7.03
CA GLU A 117 6.28 5.66 -5.61
C GLU A 117 5.86 7.11 -5.32
N TRP A 118 6.34 8.07 -6.12
CA TRP A 118 5.91 9.47 -5.97
C TRP A 118 4.42 9.65 -6.26
N THR A 119 3.88 8.89 -7.22
CA THR A 119 2.44 8.90 -7.51
C THR A 119 1.65 8.30 -6.35
N ALA A 120 2.09 7.16 -5.80
CA ALA A 120 1.47 6.53 -4.64
C ALA A 120 1.48 7.47 -3.43
N LEU A 121 2.60 8.16 -3.17
CA LEU A 121 2.68 9.16 -2.10
C LEU A 121 1.67 10.29 -2.30
N ALA A 122 1.62 10.86 -3.50
CA ALA A 122 0.69 11.95 -3.80
C ALA A 122 -0.77 11.51 -3.59
N VAL A 123 -1.13 10.32 -4.07
CA VAL A 123 -2.48 9.76 -3.90
C VAL A 123 -2.78 9.45 -2.43
N GLY A 124 -1.85 8.83 -1.71
CA GLY A 124 -2.00 8.51 -0.29
C GLY A 124 -2.17 9.77 0.57
N LEU A 125 -1.36 10.80 0.33
CA LEU A 125 -1.49 12.09 1.02
C LEU A 125 -2.80 12.80 0.67
N ALA A 126 -3.25 12.74 -0.59
CA ALA A 126 -4.54 13.31 -0.99
C ALA A 126 -5.70 12.60 -0.30
N ALA A 127 -5.66 11.27 -0.22
CA ALA A 127 -6.66 10.48 0.49
C ALA A 127 -6.67 10.78 1.99
N LEU A 128 -5.50 10.86 2.63
CA LEU A 128 -5.36 11.25 4.03
C LEU A 128 -5.92 12.65 4.29
N ALA A 129 -5.53 13.63 3.48
CA ALA A 129 -6.02 15.01 3.60
C ALA A 129 -7.54 15.09 3.43
N ALA A 130 -8.10 14.38 2.45
CA ALA A 130 -9.55 14.30 2.26
C ALA A 130 -10.24 13.63 3.46
N GLY A 131 -9.71 12.52 3.96
CA GLY A 131 -10.26 11.82 5.13
C GLY A 131 -10.23 12.69 6.39
N LEU A 132 -9.13 13.40 6.65
CA LEU A 132 -9.01 14.33 7.79
C LEU A 132 -9.97 15.52 7.64
N ALA A 133 -10.08 16.10 6.45
CA ALA A 133 -10.99 17.23 6.21
C ALA A 133 -12.48 16.84 6.36
N LEU A 134 -12.78 15.55 6.16
CA LEU A 134 -14.11 14.98 6.32
C LEU A 134 -14.43 14.62 7.78
N ALA A 135 -13.41 14.39 8.60
CA ALA A 135 -13.53 13.94 9.99
C ALA A 135 -13.40 15.07 11.04
N LEU A 136 -13.00 16.28 10.62
CA LEU A 136 -12.93 17.51 11.42
C LEU A 136 -14.17 18.37 11.25
#